data_AF-A0A511MTQ0-F1
#
_entry.id   AF-A0A511MTQ0-F1
#
_cell.length_a   1.000
_cell.length_b   1.000
_cell.length_c   1.000
_cell.angle_alpha   90.00
_cell.angle_beta   90.00
_cell.angle_gamma   90.00
#
_symmetry.space_group_name_H-M   'P 1'
#
loop_
_entity.id
_entity.type
_entity.pdbx_description
1 polymer ?
#
loop_
_entity_poly.entity_id
_entity_poly.type
_entity_poly.pdbx_seq_one_letter_code
_entity_poly.pdbx_strand_id
1 'polypeptide(L)'
;MMRAKSSHNLPTDSTLLRNWRRWESGESRPDDFYAPIIAAAFDTVTAAFFPKARPNRDDEVLSATGMDTLEFIGRLRMSDVSPATLDAIRITAERLCCEYSYADPHELHAEGTGWLRRITSLLDGRLTLAQHRDILVLAGWVALLVGCVDYDLGRRTAAEATRRAAYSLGQEAENAEITGWSAEMAAWFALTQGNYRGAIDAVDQALEASRNLGVGVQLAAQRAKAWARLGDRHEVETALDEGRAILERLDHPINLDNHFVVDPQKFDFYAMDCCRVAGEDRRAESYANEVIRNSTRADGTVRNPMRVSEAHLTLAVVAVRNRDLELAVDEGLRAFAGKRRSLPSLMWIAGEAAREIIARYPGDPRTRVYFDQLRALSTE
;
A
#
# COMPACT_ATOMS: atom_id res chain seq x y z
N MET A 1 -71.24 -5.95 -1.98
CA MET A 1 -70.75 -7.00 -2.89
C MET A 1 -70.07 -8.19 -2.18
N MET A 2 -69.74 -8.12 -0.88
CA MET A 2 -69.16 -9.27 -0.12
C MET A 2 -70.15 -10.35 0.35
N ARG A 3 -71.46 -10.05 0.40
CA ARG A 3 -72.47 -11.01 0.91
C ARG A 3 -72.70 -12.23 0.01
N ALA A 4 -72.22 -12.23 -1.24
CA ALA A 4 -72.55 -13.27 -2.22
C ALA A 4 -71.55 -14.45 -2.27
N LYS A 5 -70.47 -14.44 -1.47
CA LYS A 5 -69.41 -15.47 -1.53
C LYS A 5 -68.90 -15.96 -0.16
N SER A 6 -69.63 -15.75 0.93
CA SER A 6 -69.24 -16.23 2.27
C SER A 6 -70.12 -17.39 2.73
N SER A 7 -69.50 -18.48 3.20
CA SER A 7 -70.17 -19.63 3.84
C SER A 7 -70.53 -19.37 5.32
N HIS A 8 -70.21 -18.19 5.86
CA HIS A 8 -70.48 -17.78 7.24
C HIS A 8 -71.19 -16.43 7.29
N ASN A 9 -72.06 -16.24 8.30
CA ASN A 9 -72.72 -14.96 8.58
C ASN A 9 -71.67 -13.86 8.76
N LEU A 10 -71.64 -12.89 7.84
CA LEU A 10 -70.73 -11.75 7.94
C LEU A 10 -71.13 -10.86 9.13
N PRO A 11 -70.16 -10.33 9.89
CA PRO A 11 -70.44 -9.39 10.97
C PRO A 11 -71.19 -8.15 10.49
N THR A 12 -71.92 -7.50 11.40
CA THR A 12 -72.53 -6.19 11.10
C THR A 12 -71.48 -5.11 10.90
N ASP A 13 -71.77 -4.13 10.06
CA ASP A 13 -70.88 -2.98 9.78
C ASP A 13 -70.47 -2.24 11.08
N SER A 14 -71.37 -2.17 12.06
CA SER A 14 -71.09 -1.60 13.38
C SER A 14 -70.03 -2.36 14.18
N THR A 15 -69.97 -3.68 14.02
CA THR A 15 -68.99 -4.54 14.70
C THR A 15 -67.61 -4.43 14.04
N LEU A 16 -67.57 -4.32 12.71
CA LEU A 16 -66.33 -4.08 11.97
C LEU A 16 -65.77 -2.68 12.27
N LEU A 17 -66.61 -1.65 12.28
CA LEU A 17 -66.21 -0.28 12.60
C LEU A 17 -65.67 -0.15 14.04
N ARG A 18 -66.26 -0.86 15.00
CA ARG A 18 -65.77 -0.88 16.39
C ARG A 18 -64.39 -1.52 16.49
N ASN A 19 -64.17 -2.67 15.86
CA ASN A 19 -62.86 -3.34 15.86
C ASN A 19 -61.79 -2.50 15.14
N TRP A 20 -62.15 -1.82 14.05
CA TRP A 20 -61.27 -0.86 13.38
C TRP A 20 -60.85 0.28 14.32
N ARG A 21 -61.80 0.95 14.98
CA ARG A 21 -61.49 2.06 15.89
C ARG A 21 -60.63 1.65 17.08
N ARG A 22 -60.87 0.46 17.64
CA ARG A 22 -60.02 -0.08 18.71
C ARG A 22 -58.59 -0.30 18.26
N TRP A 23 -58.41 -0.83 17.06
CA TRP A 23 -57.08 -1.00 16.49
C TRP A 23 -56.39 0.33 16.19
N GLU A 24 -57.10 1.28 15.57
CA GLU A 24 -56.59 2.61 15.24
C GLU A 24 -56.16 3.39 16.50
N SER A 25 -56.87 3.18 17.62
CA SER A 25 -56.51 3.74 18.93
C SER A 25 -55.38 3.00 19.68
N GLY A 26 -54.91 1.86 19.15
CA GLY A 26 -53.91 1.01 19.79
C GLY A 26 -54.43 0.14 20.95
N GLU A 27 -55.74 0.14 21.22
CA GLU A 27 -56.36 -0.60 22.33
C GLU A 27 -56.28 -2.11 22.13
N SER A 28 -56.51 -2.60 20.91
CA SER A 28 -56.47 -4.04 20.62
C SER A 28 -56.30 -4.32 19.13
N ARG A 29 -55.56 -5.38 18.79
CA ARG A 29 -55.46 -5.90 17.43
C ARG A 29 -56.68 -6.78 17.10
N PRO A 30 -57.30 -6.66 15.90
CA PRO A 30 -58.35 -7.56 15.47
C PRO A 30 -57.83 -8.99 15.33
N ASP A 31 -58.63 -9.96 15.76
CA ASP A 31 -58.29 -11.37 15.69
C ASP A 31 -58.25 -11.91 14.24
N ASP A 32 -57.88 -13.18 14.10
CA ASP A 32 -57.76 -13.85 12.80
C ASP A 32 -59.11 -13.95 12.04
N PHE A 33 -60.24 -13.72 12.70
CA PHE A 33 -61.56 -13.68 12.08
C PHE A 33 -61.90 -12.29 11.54
N TYR A 34 -61.67 -11.22 12.31
CA TYR A 34 -62.00 -9.85 11.89
C TYR A 34 -60.94 -9.22 10.99
N ALA A 35 -59.66 -9.54 11.17
CA ALA A 35 -58.56 -8.91 10.43
C ALA A 35 -58.65 -9.09 8.90
N PRO A 36 -58.98 -10.28 8.35
CA PRO A 36 -59.13 -10.45 6.90
C PRO A 36 -60.36 -9.73 6.32
N ILE A 37 -61.45 -9.66 7.10
CA ILE A 37 -62.71 -9.01 6.67
C ILE A 37 -62.51 -7.49 6.59
N ILE A 38 -61.81 -6.91 7.57
CA ILE A 38 -61.44 -5.49 7.56
C ILE A 38 -60.54 -5.18 6.37
N ALA A 39 -59.50 -5.97 6.12
CA ALA A 39 -58.60 -5.74 5.00
C ALA A 39 -59.31 -5.81 3.64
N ALA A 40 -60.21 -6.78 3.48
CA ALA A 40 -61.01 -6.90 2.27
C ALA A 40 -61.93 -5.68 2.04
N ALA A 41 -62.39 -5.00 3.10
CA ALA A 41 -63.26 -3.82 2.98
C ALA A 41 -62.53 -2.62 2.35
N PHE A 42 -61.20 -2.60 2.42
CA PHE A 42 -60.32 -1.60 1.80
C PHE A 42 -59.59 -2.13 0.57
N ASP A 43 -60.03 -3.26 0.01
CA ASP A 43 -59.43 -3.91 -1.16
C ASP A 43 -57.92 -4.18 -1.02
N THR A 44 -57.50 -4.58 0.19
CA THR A 44 -56.09 -4.87 0.52
C THR A 44 -55.93 -6.20 1.26
N VAL A 45 -54.68 -6.57 1.54
CA VAL A 45 -54.32 -7.81 2.24
C VAL A 45 -54.18 -7.60 3.74
N THR A 46 -54.49 -8.61 4.56
CA THR A 46 -54.43 -8.54 6.03
C THR A 46 -53.08 -8.04 6.55
N ALA A 47 -51.98 -8.45 5.90
CA ALA A 47 -50.63 -8.05 6.29
C ALA A 47 -50.34 -6.55 6.09
N ALA A 48 -51.11 -5.83 5.27
CA ALA A 48 -50.95 -4.40 5.04
C ALA A 48 -51.37 -3.57 6.25
N PHE A 49 -52.44 -3.96 6.95
CA PHE A 49 -52.87 -3.33 8.20
C PHE A 49 -52.34 -4.05 9.44
N PHE A 50 -52.23 -5.37 9.39
CA PHE A 50 -51.91 -6.22 10.53
C PHE A 50 -50.70 -7.11 10.20
N PRO A 51 -49.48 -6.55 10.11
CA PRO A 51 -48.29 -7.37 9.86
C PRO A 51 -48.13 -8.40 10.99
N LYS A 52 -47.79 -9.65 10.66
CA LYS A 52 -47.45 -10.65 11.71
C LYS A 52 -46.29 -10.08 12.52
N ALA A 53 -46.41 -10.10 13.86
CA ALA A 53 -45.30 -9.70 14.72
C ALA A 53 -44.08 -10.54 14.34
N ARG A 54 -43.03 -9.87 13.82
CA ARG A 54 -41.73 -10.51 13.70
C ARG A 54 -41.27 -10.75 15.14
N PRO A 55 -40.70 -11.93 15.47
CA PRO A 55 -39.96 -12.05 16.71
C PRO A 55 -38.95 -10.90 16.74
N ASN A 56 -38.98 -10.13 17.81
CA ASN A 56 -38.13 -8.97 17.97
C ASN A 56 -36.70 -9.53 18.06
N ARG A 57 -35.92 -9.42 16.98
CA ARG A 57 -34.55 -9.97 16.90
C ARG A 57 -33.65 -9.45 18.02
N ASP A 58 -33.98 -8.27 18.56
CA ASP A 58 -33.28 -7.67 19.69
C ASP A 58 -33.43 -8.51 20.98
N ASP A 59 -34.61 -9.08 21.24
CA ASP A 59 -34.87 -9.91 22.43
C ASP A 59 -34.18 -11.30 22.36
N GLU A 60 -33.99 -11.83 21.16
CA GLU A 60 -33.33 -13.13 20.93
C GLU A 60 -31.80 -13.03 21.09
N VAL A 61 -31.19 -11.89 20.75
CA VAL A 61 -29.75 -11.62 20.97
C VAL A 61 -29.45 -11.28 22.44
N LEU A 62 -30.36 -10.55 23.11
CA LEU A 62 -30.24 -10.19 24.53
C LEU A 62 -30.37 -11.42 25.45
N SER A 63 -31.29 -12.34 25.13
CA SER A 63 -31.48 -13.58 25.91
C SER A 63 -30.37 -14.63 25.68
N ALA A 64 -29.74 -14.66 24.51
CA ALA A 64 -28.68 -15.62 24.19
C ALA A 64 -27.32 -15.32 24.87
N THR A 65 -27.10 -14.08 25.34
CA THR A 65 -25.81 -13.66 25.94
C THR A 65 -25.90 -13.34 27.44
N GLY A 66 -27.11 -13.14 27.98
CA GLY A 66 -27.33 -12.81 29.39
C GLY A 66 -26.80 -11.42 29.82
N MET A 67 -26.37 -10.58 28.87
CA MET A 67 -25.82 -9.24 29.13
C MET A 67 -26.86 -8.15 28.89
N ASP A 68 -26.88 -7.15 29.76
CA ASP A 68 -27.57 -5.87 29.50
C ASP A 68 -26.91 -5.16 28.30
N THR A 69 -27.70 -4.45 27.48
CA THR A 69 -27.20 -3.70 26.31
C THR A 69 -26.07 -2.74 26.70
N LEU A 70 -26.15 -2.13 27.89
CA LEU A 70 -25.10 -1.26 28.41
C LEU A 70 -23.82 -2.02 28.81
N GLU A 71 -23.95 -3.24 29.33
CA GLU A 71 -22.82 -4.11 29.66
C GLU A 71 -22.12 -4.59 28.38
N PHE A 72 -22.89 -4.94 27.34
CA PHE A 72 -22.37 -5.29 26.03
C PHE A 72 -21.59 -4.12 25.38
N ILE A 73 -22.16 -2.91 25.37
CA ILE A 73 -21.49 -1.70 24.85
C ILE A 73 -20.25 -1.37 25.70
N GLY A 74 -20.34 -1.53 27.02
CA GLY A 74 -19.21 -1.34 27.94
C GLY A 74 -18.03 -2.25 27.58
N ARG A 75 -18.28 -3.55 27.38
CA ARG A 75 -17.23 -4.52 27.00
C ARG A 75 -16.63 -4.24 25.64
N LEU A 76 -17.41 -3.76 24.66
CA LEU A 76 -16.90 -3.35 23.35
C LEU A 76 -15.95 -2.15 23.40
N ARG A 77 -16.03 -1.32 24.46
CA ARG A 77 -15.19 -0.14 24.66
C ARG A 77 -13.98 -0.38 25.59
N MET A 78 -13.90 -1.55 26.21
CA MET A 78 -12.77 -1.90 27.07
C MET A 78 -11.54 -2.15 26.21
N SER A 79 -10.44 -1.48 26.57
CA SER A 79 -9.14 -1.69 25.95
C SER A 79 -8.06 -1.78 27.00
N ASP A 80 -7.16 -2.75 26.84
CA ASP A 80 -5.95 -2.86 27.63
C ASP A 80 -4.81 -1.97 27.07
N VAL A 81 -5.05 -1.25 25.95
CA VAL A 81 -4.08 -0.36 25.30
C VAL A 81 -4.52 1.10 25.40
N SER A 82 -3.63 1.94 25.96
CA SER A 82 -3.88 3.37 26.08
C SER A 82 -3.71 4.12 24.74
N PRO A 83 -4.44 5.22 24.50
CA PRO A 83 -4.23 6.07 23.32
C PRO A 83 -2.78 6.57 23.19
N ALA A 84 -2.16 6.96 24.31
CA ALA A 84 -0.76 7.42 24.31
C ALA A 84 0.23 6.33 23.85
N THR A 85 -0.06 5.05 24.13
CA THR A 85 0.75 3.93 23.64
C THR A 85 0.67 3.82 22.11
N LEU A 86 -0.54 3.94 21.55
CA LEU A 86 -0.73 3.90 20.09
C LEU A 86 -0.06 5.08 19.39
N ASP A 87 -0.16 6.28 19.98
CA ASP A 87 0.51 7.47 19.45
C ASP A 87 2.04 7.33 19.47
N ALA A 88 2.61 6.78 20.56
CA ALA A 88 4.05 6.52 20.64
C ALA A 88 4.52 5.52 19.57
N ILE A 89 3.73 4.47 19.30
CA ILE A 89 4.03 3.51 18.23
C ILE A 89 3.93 4.17 16.86
N ARG A 90 2.92 5.00 16.63
CA ARG A 90 2.75 5.75 15.38
C ARG A 90 3.95 6.66 15.10
N ILE A 91 4.38 7.44 16.09
CA ILE A 91 5.59 8.28 15.99
C ILE A 91 6.82 7.43 15.69
N THR A 92 6.94 6.26 16.33
CA THR A 92 8.10 5.40 16.13
C THR A 92 8.10 4.75 14.74
N ALA A 93 6.95 4.28 14.25
CA ALA A 93 6.83 3.74 12.90
C ALA A 93 7.21 4.79 11.85
N GLU A 94 6.72 6.02 12.00
CA GLU A 94 7.07 7.15 11.12
C GLU A 94 8.58 7.44 11.14
N ARG A 95 9.18 7.50 12.33
CA ARG A 95 10.63 7.70 12.51
C ARG A 95 11.44 6.63 11.76
N LEU A 96 11.09 5.35 11.94
CA LEU A 96 11.78 4.24 11.29
C LEU A 96 11.68 4.33 9.75
N CYS A 97 10.52 4.73 9.22
CA CYS A 97 10.33 4.96 7.78
C CYS A 97 11.15 6.15 7.25
N CYS A 98 11.39 7.17 8.07
CA CYS A 98 12.25 8.31 7.72
C CYS A 98 13.74 7.96 7.76
N GLU A 99 14.14 7.11 8.71
CA GLU A 99 15.52 6.68 8.91
C GLU A 99 16.01 5.71 7.82
N TYR A 100 15.09 5.08 7.09
CA TYR A 100 15.39 4.09 6.04
C TYR A 100 16.48 4.50 5.05
N SER A 101 16.51 5.77 4.64
CA SER A 101 17.41 6.24 3.59
C SER A 101 18.87 6.31 4.04
N TYR A 102 19.15 6.45 5.34
CA TYR A 102 20.51 6.72 5.84
C TYR A 102 20.97 5.83 7.01
N ALA A 103 20.05 5.25 7.78
CA ALA A 103 20.41 4.41 8.93
C ALA A 103 21.13 3.13 8.50
N ASP A 104 21.91 2.55 9.41
CA ASP A 104 22.52 1.24 9.19
C ASP A 104 21.41 0.17 9.01
N PRO A 105 21.45 -0.63 7.93
CA PRO A 105 20.37 -1.56 7.64
C PRO A 105 20.27 -2.71 8.66
N HIS A 106 21.36 -3.10 9.33
CA HIS A 106 21.29 -4.15 10.35
C HIS A 106 20.64 -3.64 11.63
N GLU A 107 21.01 -2.43 12.07
CA GLU A 107 20.40 -1.77 13.23
C GLU A 107 18.91 -1.49 12.98
N LEU A 108 18.58 -0.92 11.82
CA LEU A 108 17.20 -0.62 11.44
C LEU A 108 16.35 -1.89 11.33
N HIS A 109 16.89 -2.98 10.78
CA HIS A 109 16.23 -4.27 10.74
C HIS A 109 15.97 -4.82 12.16
N ALA A 110 16.99 -4.82 13.02
CA ALA A 110 16.87 -5.31 14.40
C ALA A 110 15.83 -4.52 15.19
N GLU A 111 15.81 -3.19 15.02
CA GLU A 111 14.82 -2.34 15.67
C GLU A 111 13.41 -2.57 15.09
N GLY A 112 13.25 -2.55 13.77
CA GLY A 112 11.96 -2.74 13.10
C GLY A 112 11.32 -4.09 13.43
N THR A 113 12.09 -5.18 13.42
CA THR A 113 11.61 -6.51 13.85
C THR A 113 11.29 -6.57 15.35
N GLY A 114 12.02 -5.81 16.18
CA GLY A 114 11.68 -5.60 17.59
C GLY A 114 10.32 -4.93 17.76
N TRP A 115 10.05 -3.87 16.99
CA TRP A 115 8.76 -3.19 17.02
C TRP A 115 7.61 -4.01 16.46
N LEU A 116 7.81 -4.77 15.37
CA LEU A 116 6.79 -5.70 14.88
C LEU A 116 6.35 -6.67 15.98
N ARG A 117 7.31 -7.30 16.68
CA ARG A 117 6.97 -8.20 17.80
C ARG A 117 6.19 -7.51 18.91
N ARG A 118 6.57 -6.27 19.27
CA ARG A 118 5.84 -5.48 20.28
C ARG A 118 4.43 -5.13 19.83
N ILE A 119 4.26 -4.67 18.59
CA ILE A 119 2.96 -4.32 18.02
C ILE A 119 2.07 -5.56 17.96
N THR A 120 2.58 -6.70 17.50
CA THR A 120 1.83 -7.96 17.45
C THR A 120 1.41 -8.41 18.85
N SER A 121 2.27 -8.25 19.88
CA SER A 121 1.89 -8.62 21.26
C SER A 121 0.74 -7.79 21.84
N LEU A 122 0.43 -6.61 21.26
CA LEU A 122 -0.75 -5.84 21.67
C LEU A 122 -2.06 -6.51 21.22
N LEU A 123 -2.02 -7.36 20.19
CA LEU A 123 -3.18 -8.11 19.72
C LEU A 123 -3.61 -9.21 20.70
N ASP A 124 -2.76 -9.57 21.67
CA ASP A 124 -3.10 -10.55 22.71
C ASP A 124 -4.00 -9.95 23.81
N GLY A 125 -4.14 -8.61 23.86
CA GLY A 125 -4.96 -7.87 24.83
C GLY A 125 -6.38 -7.60 24.33
N ARG A 126 -7.26 -7.10 25.22
CA ARG A 126 -8.57 -6.59 24.81
C ARG A 126 -8.38 -5.28 24.05
N LEU A 127 -8.98 -5.21 22.87
CA LEU A 127 -8.93 -4.06 21.98
C LEU A 127 -10.34 -3.72 21.51
N THR A 128 -10.59 -2.42 21.34
CA THR A 128 -11.73 -2.01 20.51
C THR A 128 -11.45 -2.32 19.05
N LEU A 129 -12.50 -2.45 18.23
CA LEU A 129 -12.34 -2.69 16.78
C LEU A 129 -11.47 -1.63 16.10
N ALA A 130 -11.64 -0.36 16.46
CA ALA A 130 -10.85 0.75 15.92
C ALA A 130 -9.36 0.58 16.26
N GLN A 131 -9.04 0.25 17.52
CA GLN A 131 -7.65 0.04 17.92
C GLN A 131 -7.05 -1.23 17.30
N HIS A 132 -7.83 -2.28 17.13
CA HIS A 132 -7.39 -3.48 16.42
C HIS A 132 -6.97 -3.11 14.99
N ARG A 133 -7.83 -2.38 14.26
CA ARG A 133 -7.50 -1.88 12.91
C ARG A 133 -6.26 -0.97 12.91
N ASP A 134 -6.15 -0.04 13.86
CA ASP A 134 -4.97 0.84 13.97
C ASP A 134 -3.68 0.05 14.20
N ILE A 135 -3.71 -0.98 15.06
CA ILE A 135 -2.57 -1.85 15.32
C ILE A 135 -2.17 -2.62 14.06
N LEU A 136 -3.14 -3.12 13.28
CA LEU A 136 -2.85 -3.78 12.01
C LEU A 136 -2.23 -2.81 10.98
N VAL A 137 -2.71 -1.57 10.91
CA VAL A 137 -2.11 -0.52 10.07
C VAL A 137 -0.66 -0.25 10.49
N LEU A 138 -0.41 -0.06 11.78
CA LEU A 138 0.94 0.18 12.32
C LEU A 138 1.87 -1.01 12.06
N ALA A 139 1.39 -2.24 12.26
CA ALA A 139 2.13 -3.46 11.94
C ALA A 139 2.44 -3.53 10.44
N GLY A 140 1.49 -3.18 9.57
CA GLY A 140 1.67 -3.18 8.13
C GLY A 140 2.76 -2.21 7.67
N TRP A 141 2.78 -0.98 8.20
CA TRP A 141 3.84 -0.01 7.89
C TRP A 141 5.23 -0.47 8.31
N VAL A 142 5.37 -0.98 9.54
CA VAL A 142 6.66 -1.50 10.01
C VAL A 142 7.05 -2.77 9.24
N ALA A 143 6.09 -3.60 8.81
CA ALA A 143 6.34 -4.78 7.99
C ALA A 143 6.85 -4.40 6.60
N LEU A 144 6.25 -3.41 5.94
CA LEU A 144 6.76 -2.87 4.68
C LEU A 144 8.21 -2.44 4.82
N LEU A 145 8.50 -1.65 5.87
CA LEU A 145 9.86 -1.17 6.14
C LEU A 145 10.85 -2.34 6.34
N VAL A 146 10.52 -3.29 7.21
CA VAL A 146 11.36 -4.47 7.48
C VAL A 146 11.58 -5.26 6.19
N GLY A 147 10.55 -5.43 5.36
CA GLY A 147 10.68 -6.10 4.07
C GLY A 147 11.61 -5.36 3.09
N CYS A 148 11.58 -4.02 3.06
CA CYS A 148 12.54 -3.24 2.27
C CYS A 148 13.97 -3.47 2.77
N VAL A 149 14.19 -3.45 4.08
CA VAL A 149 15.52 -3.65 4.67
C VAL A 149 16.02 -5.08 4.49
N ASP A 150 15.15 -6.09 4.62
CA ASP A 150 15.48 -7.48 4.28
C ASP A 150 15.95 -7.60 2.83
N TYR A 151 15.27 -6.89 1.92
CA TYR A 151 15.66 -6.90 0.52
C TYR A 151 17.00 -6.21 0.28
N ASP A 152 17.22 -5.07 0.91
CA ASP A 152 18.49 -4.34 0.83
C ASP A 152 19.68 -5.16 1.31
N LEU A 153 19.47 -6.00 2.34
CA LEU A 153 20.43 -6.96 2.87
C LEU A 153 20.54 -8.25 2.03
N GLY A 154 19.85 -8.35 0.89
CA GLY A 154 19.88 -9.51 0.01
C GLY A 154 19.07 -10.71 0.49
N ARG A 155 18.28 -10.59 1.57
CA ARG A 155 17.50 -11.68 2.19
C ARG A 155 16.16 -11.89 1.47
N ARG A 156 16.20 -12.24 0.18
CA ARG A 156 15.03 -12.29 -0.72
C ARG A 156 13.84 -13.06 -0.17
N THR A 157 14.07 -14.24 0.41
CA THR A 157 12.98 -15.07 0.96
C THR A 157 12.32 -14.41 2.17
N ALA A 158 13.09 -13.79 3.06
CA ALA A 158 12.57 -13.06 4.19
C ALA A 158 11.79 -11.82 3.73
N ALA A 159 12.36 -11.04 2.80
CA ALA A 159 11.73 -9.87 2.23
C ALA A 159 10.36 -10.19 1.60
N GLU A 160 10.26 -11.27 0.81
CA GLU A 160 9.00 -11.69 0.20
C GLU A 160 7.98 -12.17 1.24
N ALA A 161 8.41 -12.90 2.28
CA ALA A 161 7.53 -13.32 3.36
C ALA A 161 6.97 -12.11 4.14
N THR A 162 7.84 -11.16 4.50
CA THR A 162 7.45 -9.94 5.21
C THR A 162 6.55 -9.05 4.35
N ARG A 163 6.83 -8.91 3.04
CA ARG A 163 5.97 -8.19 2.08
C ARG A 163 4.57 -8.81 1.99
N ARG A 164 4.45 -10.14 1.94
CA ARG A 164 3.15 -10.82 1.95
C ARG A 164 2.39 -10.61 3.26
N ALA A 165 3.09 -10.62 4.39
CA ALA A 165 2.49 -10.30 5.67
C ALA A 165 1.95 -8.86 5.69
N ALA A 166 2.74 -7.89 5.22
CA ALA A 166 2.29 -6.49 5.07
C ALA A 166 1.04 -6.37 4.19
N TYR A 167 1.01 -7.08 3.05
CA TYR A 167 -0.17 -7.11 2.18
C TYR A 167 -1.40 -7.65 2.90
N SER A 168 -1.26 -8.77 3.63
CA SER A 168 -2.36 -9.36 4.40
C SER A 168 -2.86 -8.44 5.50
N LEU A 169 -1.95 -7.74 6.20
CA LEU A 169 -2.29 -6.74 7.21
C LEU A 169 -3.03 -5.56 6.59
N GLY A 170 -2.59 -5.09 5.42
CA GLY A 170 -3.27 -4.04 4.66
C GLY A 170 -4.67 -4.44 4.21
N GLN A 171 -4.86 -5.70 3.79
CA GLN A 171 -6.20 -6.21 3.44
C GLN A 171 -7.13 -6.27 4.65
N GLU A 172 -6.67 -6.86 5.75
CA GLU A 172 -7.46 -6.98 6.99
C GLU A 172 -7.80 -5.61 7.60
N ALA A 173 -6.87 -4.65 7.48
CA ALA A 173 -7.08 -3.27 7.91
C ALA A 173 -7.80 -2.40 6.88
N GLU A 174 -8.17 -2.94 5.71
CA GLU A 174 -8.72 -2.22 4.56
C GLU A 174 -7.93 -0.93 4.26
N ASN A 175 -6.60 -1.01 4.28
CA ASN A 175 -5.69 0.08 4.02
C ASN A 175 -5.06 -0.10 2.63
N ALA A 176 -5.61 0.64 1.65
CA ALA A 176 -5.18 0.58 0.25
C ALA A 176 -3.74 1.05 0.02
N GLU A 177 -3.21 1.89 0.91
CA GLU A 177 -1.83 2.39 0.78
C GLU A 177 -0.82 1.29 1.11
N ILE A 178 -1.05 0.53 2.18
CA ILE A 178 -0.19 -0.59 2.57
C ILE A 178 -0.22 -1.70 1.51
N THR A 179 -1.41 -2.01 0.96
CA THR A 179 -1.52 -3.02 -0.11
C THR A 179 -0.83 -2.55 -1.39
N GLY A 180 -0.98 -1.27 -1.75
CA GLY A 180 -0.26 -0.64 -2.87
C GLY A 180 1.25 -0.70 -2.70
N TRP A 181 1.79 -0.37 -1.52
CA TRP A 181 3.24 -0.45 -1.26
C TRP A 181 3.74 -1.89 -1.27
N SER A 182 2.93 -2.84 -0.81
CA SER A 182 3.26 -4.26 -0.92
C SER A 182 3.33 -4.76 -2.37
N ALA A 183 2.55 -4.16 -3.28
CA ALA A 183 2.61 -4.45 -4.72
C ALA A 183 3.81 -3.75 -5.38
N GLU A 184 4.12 -2.53 -4.97
CA GLU A 184 5.32 -1.80 -5.42
C GLU A 184 6.60 -2.57 -5.07
N MET A 185 6.70 -3.08 -3.85
CA MET A 185 7.81 -3.96 -3.45
C MET A 185 7.88 -5.22 -4.32
N ALA A 186 6.74 -5.84 -4.65
CA ALA A 186 6.71 -7.01 -5.53
C ALA A 186 7.25 -6.67 -6.93
N ALA A 187 6.89 -5.50 -7.48
CA ALA A 187 7.40 -5.02 -8.75
C ALA A 187 8.91 -4.74 -8.70
N TRP A 188 9.37 -4.08 -7.65
CA TRP A 188 10.79 -3.82 -7.40
C TRP A 188 11.63 -5.10 -7.26
N PHE A 189 11.13 -6.09 -6.51
CA PHE A 189 11.78 -7.38 -6.34
C PHE A 189 11.88 -8.13 -7.67
N ALA A 190 10.82 -8.10 -8.47
CA ALA A 190 10.80 -8.72 -9.80
C ALA A 190 11.78 -8.04 -10.77
N LEU A 191 11.83 -6.70 -10.77
CA LEU A 191 12.73 -5.90 -11.61
C LEU A 191 14.21 -6.24 -11.39
N THR A 192 14.63 -6.22 -10.13
CA THR A 192 16.02 -6.49 -9.73
C THR A 192 16.43 -7.96 -9.95
N GLN A 193 15.46 -8.85 -10.16
CA GLN A 193 15.67 -10.25 -10.54
C GLN A 193 15.57 -10.48 -12.06
N GLY A 194 15.36 -9.43 -12.86
CA GLY A 194 15.19 -9.53 -14.31
C GLY A 194 13.81 -10.05 -14.76
N ASN A 195 12.86 -10.22 -13.85
CA ASN A 195 11.49 -10.63 -14.16
C ASN A 195 10.61 -9.40 -14.48
N TYR A 196 10.85 -8.78 -15.64
CA TYR A 196 10.15 -7.55 -16.03
C TYR A 196 8.64 -7.74 -16.24
N ARG A 197 8.22 -8.90 -16.76
CA ARG A 197 6.79 -9.22 -16.89
C ARG A 197 6.11 -9.37 -15.53
N GLY A 198 6.74 -10.09 -14.59
CA GLY A 198 6.22 -10.18 -13.24
C GLY A 198 6.15 -8.83 -12.53
N ALA A 199 7.03 -7.88 -12.86
CA ALA A 199 6.94 -6.52 -12.36
C ALA A 199 5.70 -5.78 -12.89
N ILE A 200 5.42 -5.91 -14.19
CA ILE A 200 4.22 -5.35 -14.82
C ILE A 200 2.96 -6.00 -14.22
N ASP A 201 2.93 -7.32 -14.10
CA ASP A 201 1.79 -8.04 -13.52
C ASP A 201 1.49 -7.61 -12.07
N ALA A 202 2.53 -7.34 -11.28
CA ALA A 202 2.38 -6.83 -9.92
C ALA A 202 1.81 -5.40 -9.88
N VAL A 203 2.24 -4.53 -10.81
CA VAL A 203 1.72 -3.17 -10.93
C VAL A 203 0.26 -3.18 -11.38
N ASP A 204 -0.06 -3.93 -12.44
CA ASP A 204 -1.38 -3.92 -13.08
C ASP A 204 -2.49 -4.37 -12.10
N GLN A 205 -2.17 -5.24 -11.15
CA GLN A 205 -3.09 -5.68 -10.10
C GLN A 205 -3.42 -4.60 -9.05
N ALA A 206 -2.57 -3.60 -8.86
CA ALA A 206 -2.67 -2.64 -7.75
C ALA A 206 -2.88 -1.19 -8.21
N LEU A 207 -2.53 -0.85 -9.45
CA LEU A 207 -2.48 0.53 -9.92
C LEU A 207 -3.84 1.22 -9.87
N GLU A 208 -4.91 0.52 -10.29
CA GLU A 208 -6.26 1.10 -10.31
C GLU A 208 -6.72 1.54 -8.91
N ALA A 209 -6.54 0.67 -7.91
CA ALA A 209 -6.86 0.98 -6.51
C ALA A 209 -5.94 2.05 -5.90
N SER A 210 -4.79 2.33 -6.53
CA SER A 210 -3.75 3.24 -6.04
C SER A 210 -3.72 4.58 -6.78
N ARG A 211 -4.63 4.84 -7.72
CA ARG A 211 -4.63 6.05 -8.57
C ARG A 211 -4.73 7.37 -7.82
N ASN A 212 -5.14 7.36 -6.55
CA ASN A 212 -5.26 8.57 -5.73
C ASN A 212 -4.27 8.55 -4.55
N LEU A 213 -3.24 7.72 -4.61
CA LEU A 213 -2.24 7.53 -3.56
C LEU A 213 -0.84 7.77 -4.12
N GLY A 214 0.09 8.21 -3.26
CA GLY A 214 1.49 8.40 -3.64
C GLY A 214 2.14 7.14 -4.22
N VAL A 215 1.75 5.96 -3.72
CA VAL A 215 2.24 4.68 -4.25
C VAL A 215 1.82 4.42 -5.71
N GLY A 216 0.69 4.97 -6.17
CA GLY A 216 0.29 4.88 -7.57
C GLY A 216 1.32 5.52 -8.51
N VAL A 217 1.92 6.63 -8.09
CA VAL A 217 3.01 7.31 -8.82
C VAL A 217 4.22 6.39 -8.96
N GLN A 218 4.62 5.72 -7.87
CA GLN A 218 5.78 4.84 -7.88
C GLN A 218 5.50 3.52 -8.62
N LEU A 219 4.30 2.97 -8.54
CA LEU A 219 3.85 1.82 -9.33
C LEU A 219 3.96 2.10 -10.84
N ALA A 220 3.45 3.25 -11.28
CA ALA A 220 3.58 3.68 -12.69
C ALA A 220 5.05 3.82 -13.11
N ALA A 221 5.90 4.34 -12.22
CA ALA A 221 7.33 4.43 -12.46
C ALA A 221 8.02 3.05 -12.56
N GLN A 222 7.66 2.08 -11.72
CA GLN A 222 8.18 0.70 -11.81
C GLN A 222 7.73 0.01 -13.11
N ARG A 223 6.49 0.27 -13.55
CA ARG A 223 5.99 -0.20 -14.85
C ARG A 223 6.81 0.37 -16.01
N ALA A 224 7.11 1.67 -15.98
CA ALA A 224 7.99 2.31 -16.96
C ALA A 224 9.40 1.70 -16.96
N LYS A 225 9.98 1.42 -15.78
CA LYS A 225 11.28 0.74 -15.66
C LYS A 225 11.28 -0.65 -16.28
N ALA A 226 10.18 -1.39 -16.15
CA ALA A 226 10.02 -2.70 -16.76
C ALA A 226 9.93 -2.60 -18.30
N TRP A 227 9.08 -1.72 -18.82
CA TRP A 227 8.90 -1.51 -20.26
C TRP A 227 10.17 -1.01 -20.95
N ALA A 228 10.93 -0.12 -20.30
CA ALA A 228 12.20 0.36 -20.84
C ALA A 228 13.16 -0.79 -21.12
N ARG A 229 13.19 -1.80 -20.24
CA ARG A 229 14.06 -2.98 -20.36
C ARG A 229 13.51 -4.04 -21.31
N LEU A 230 12.22 -4.00 -21.61
CA LEU A 230 11.59 -4.76 -22.68
C LEU A 230 11.71 -4.08 -24.05
N GLY A 231 12.15 -2.81 -24.09
CA GLY A 231 12.38 -2.04 -25.31
C GLY A 231 11.12 -1.38 -25.88
N ASP A 232 10.02 -1.33 -25.13
CA ASP A 232 8.78 -0.69 -25.58
C ASP A 232 8.74 0.78 -25.14
N ARG A 233 9.16 1.68 -26.04
CA ARG A 233 9.20 3.12 -25.75
C ARG A 233 7.82 3.73 -25.52
N HIS A 234 6.81 3.25 -26.26
CA HIS A 234 5.46 3.81 -26.14
C HIS A 234 4.89 3.53 -24.75
N GLU A 235 5.04 2.30 -24.27
CA GLU A 235 4.60 1.91 -22.93
C GLU A 235 5.39 2.62 -21.81
N VAL A 236 6.68 2.94 -22.02
CA VAL A 236 7.46 3.78 -21.10
C VAL A 236 6.85 5.17 -20.97
N GLU A 237 6.56 5.82 -22.11
CA GLU A 237 6.00 7.18 -22.13
C GLU A 237 4.62 7.19 -21.47
N THR A 238 3.75 6.24 -21.83
CA THR A 238 2.41 6.07 -21.24
C THR A 238 2.48 5.87 -19.72
N ALA A 239 3.36 5.00 -19.23
CA ALA A 239 3.49 4.76 -17.79
C ALA A 239 4.05 5.97 -17.03
N LEU A 240 4.99 6.71 -17.61
CA LEU A 240 5.49 7.96 -17.00
C LEU A 240 4.44 9.07 -17.00
N ASP A 241 3.63 9.17 -18.05
CA ASP A 241 2.52 10.13 -18.12
C ASP A 241 1.42 9.80 -17.10
N GLU A 242 1.11 8.53 -16.90
CA GLU A 242 0.19 8.08 -15.85
C GLU A 242 0.70 8.44 -14.45
N GLY A 243 2.00 8.23 -14.19
CA GLY A 243 2.64 8.63 -12.93
C GLY A 243 2.56 10.15 -12.70
N ARG A 244 2.83 10.96 -13.72
CA ARG A 244 2.68 12.43 -13.67
C ARG A 244 1.24 12.84 -13.39
N ALA A 245 0.27 12.25 -14.08
CA ALA A 245 -1.15 12.56 -13.91
C ALA A 245 -1.69 12.18 -12.52
N ILE A 246 -1.12 11.15 -11.87
CA ILE A 246 -1.41 10.85 -10.46
C ILE A 246 -0.79 11.95 -9.59
N LEU A 247 0.50 12.25 -9.78
CA LEU A 247 1.23 13.21 -8.96
C LEU A 247 0.63 14.63 -9.01
N GLU A 248 0.17 15.09 -10.18
CA GLU A 248 -0.50 16.40 -10.35
C GLU A 248 -1.79 16.55 -9.52
N ARG A 249 -2.44 15.44 -9.16
CA ARG A 249 -3.67 15.44 -8.36
C ARG A 249 -3.43 15.34 -6.86
N LEU A 250 -2.21 14.99 -6.44
CA LEU A 250 -1.86 14.83 -5.03
C LEU A 250 -1.40 16.16 -4.44
N ASP A 251 -1.73 16.37 -3.17
CA ASP A 251 -1.15 17.46 -2.40
C ASP A 251 0.36 17.27 -2.23
N HIS A 252 1.09 18.39 -2.12
CA HIS A 252 2.53 18.30 -1.86
C HIS A 252 2.77 17.69 -0.47
N PRO A 253 3.57 16.62 -0.36
CA PRO A 253 3.76 15.92 0.91
C PRO A 253 4.53 16.76 1.93
N ILE A 254 4.15 16.62 3.20
CA ILE A 254 4.74 17.37 4.33
C ILE A 254 6.07 16.73 4.77
N ASN A 255 6.14 15.40 4.84
CA ASN A 255 7.32 14.68 5.32
C ASN A 255 8.05 13.97 4.18
N LEU A 256 8.98 14.68 3.55
CA LEU A 256 9.79 14.15 2.45
C LEU A 256 10.86 13.15 2.89
N ASP A 257 11.12 12.99 4.20
CA ASP A 257 12.10 12.01 4.70
C ASP A 257 11.53 10.59 4.70
N ASN A 258 10.20 10.44 4.79
CA ASN A 258 9.55 9.14 4.83
C ASN A 258 9.70 8.38 3.50
N HIS A 259 10.24 7.16 3.56
CA HIS A 259 10.45 6.32 2.38
C HIS A 259 9.17 6.03 1.58
N PHE A 260 8.02 5.92 2.24
CA PHE A 260 6.71 5.64 1.64
C PHE A 260 5.98 6.90 1.18
N VAL A 261 6.69 8.02 1.07
CA VAL A 261 6.19 9.26 0.46
C VAL A 261 6.82 9.44 -0.92
N VAL A 262 6.04 9.96 -1.86
CA VAL A 262 6.46 10.25 -3.24
C VAL A 262 6.23 11.72 -3.54
N ASP A 263 7.30 12.39 -3.93
CA ASP A 263 7.31 13.78 -4.38
C ASP A 263 7.84 13.86 -5.82
N PRO A 264 7.74 15.03 -6.49
CA PRO A 264 8.25 15.20 -7.85
C PRO A 264 9.73 14.81 -8.00
N GLN A 265 10.58 15.11 -7.02
CA GLN A 265 12.01 14.82 -7.12
C GLN A 265 12.29 13.31 -7.03
N LYS A 266 11.52 12.57 -6.22
CA LYS A 266 11.57 11.11 -6.21
C LYS A 266 11.04 10.51 -7.51
N PHE A 267 10.06 11.14 -8.16
CA PHE A 267 9.59 10.69 -9.47
C PHE A 267 10.64 10.90 -10.57
N ASP A 268 11.33 12.05 -10.56
CA ASP A 268 12.44 12.35 -11.48
C ASP A 268 13.57 11.32 -11.38
N PHE A 269 13.84 10.82 -10.16
CA PHE A 269 14.78 9.72 -9.95
C PHE A 269 14.40 8.44 -10.72
N TYR A 270 13.12 8.10 -10.83
CA TYR A 270 12.69 6.95 -11.64
C TYR A 270 12.70 7.25 -13.13
N ALA A 271 12.30 8.46 -13.53
CA ALA A 271 12.37 8.91 -14.92
C ALA A 271 13.81 8.92 -15.45
N MET A 272 14.79 9.27 -14.61
CA MET A 272 16.22 9.18 -14.89
C MET A 272 16.62 7.80 -15.40
N ASP A 273 16.21 6.74 -14.69
CA ASP A 273 16.51 5.36 -15.03
C ASP A 273 15.87 4.96 -16.38
N CYS A 274 14.62 5.35 -16.60
CA CYS A 274 13.94 5.13 -17.87
C CYS A 274 14.66 5.83 -19.04
N CYS A 275 15.04 7.10 -18.89
CA CYS A 275 15.80 7.83 -19.89
C CYS A 275 17.16 7.17 -20.18
N ARG A 276 17.87 6.71 -19.15
CA ARG A 276 19.14 5.99 -19.29
C ARG A 276 18.98 4.72 -20.12
N VAL A 277 17.99 3.88 -19.79
CA VAL A 277 17.75 2.61 -20.48
C VAL A 277 17.29 2.86 -21.92
N ALA A 278 16.47 3.88 -22.15
CA ALA A 278 15.98 4.27 -23.49
C ALA A 278 17.05 4.90 -24.40
N GLY A 279 18.26 5.21 -23.89
CA GLY A 279 19.31 5.86 -24.67
C GLY A 279 19.17 7.38 -24.77
N GLU A 280 18.33 8.01 -23.95
CA GLU A 280 18.11 9.45 -23.93
C GLU A 280 19.17 10.16 -23.08
N ASP A 281 20.44 10.03 -23.48
CA ASP A 281 21.61 10.37 -22.65
C ASP A 281 21.57 11.79 -22.08
N ARG A 282 21.19 12.80 -22.88
CA ARG A 282 21.08 14.20 -22.40
C ARG A 282 20.04 14.37 -21.29
N ARG A 283 18.90 13.69 -21.37
CA ARG A 283 17.86 13.77 -20.34
C ARG A 283 18.27 12.98 -19.10
N ALA A 284 18.85 11.80 -19.30
CA ALA A 284 19.37 10.98 -18.22
C ALA A 284 20.45 11.72 -17.40
N GLU A 285 21.37 12.42 -18.08
CA GLU A 285 22.40 13.24 -17.45
C GLU A 285 21.82 14.43 -16.67
N SER A 286 20.83 15.13 -17.26
CA SER A 286 20.16 16.25 -16.56
C SER A 286 19.49 15.77 -15.27
N TYR A 287 18.70 14.69 -15.35
CA TYR A 287 18.05 14.12 -14.17
C TYR A 287 19.06 13.61 -13.15
N ALA A 288 20.13 12.94 -13.56
CA ALA A 288 21.14 12.44 -12.64
C ALA A 288 21.80 13.57 -11.83
N ASN A 289 22.13 14.68 -12.48
CA ASN A 289 22.67 15.87 -11.81
C ASN A 289 21.66 16.50 -10.85
N GLU A 290 20.38 16.55 -11.21
CA GLU A 290 19.31 17.03 -10.33
C GLU A 290 19.09 16.12 -9.13
N VAL A 291 19.09 14.79 -9.32
CA VAL A 291 18.97 13.80 -8.25
C VAL A 291 20.13 13.95 -7.26
N ILE A 292 21.36 14.09 -7.74
CA ILE A 292 22.55 14.30 -6.89
C ILE A 292 22.40 15.58 -6.08
N ARG A 293 22.02 16.68 -6.74
CA ARG A 293 21.82 17.99 -6.10
C ARG A 293 20.72 17.95 -5.05
N ASN A 294 19.56 17.38 -5.35
CA ASN A 294 18.42 17.30 -4.44
C ASN A 294 18.64 16.31 -3.29
N SER A 295 19.54 15.34 -3.48
CA SER A 295 19.90 14.34 -2.48
C SER A 295 21.12 14.74 -1.64
N THR A 296 21.68 15.94 -1.84
CA THR A 296 22.85 16.43 -1.12
C THR A 296 22.54 17.78 -0.48
N ARG A 297 22.81 17.92 0.82
CA ARG A 297 22.62 19.17 1.54
C ARG A 297 23.71 20.18 1.17
N ALA A 298 23.48 21.45 1.50
CA ALA A 298 24.44 22.54 1.24
C ALA A 298 25.81 22.33 1.92
N ASP A 299 25.86 21.55 3.01
CA ASP A 299 27.10 21.17 3.72
C ASP A 299 27.82 19.96 3.10
N GLY A 300 27.30 19.41 2.00
CA GLY A 300 27.83 18.23 1.33
C GLY A 300 27.34 16.90 1.91
N THR A 301 26.51 16.89 2.96
CA THR A 301 25.97 15.65 3.50
C THR A 301 24.94 15.04 2.57
N VAL A 302 25.09 13.75 2.25
CA VAL A 302 24.17 13.03 1.36
C VAL A 302 22.96 12.55 2.15
N ARG A 303 21.77 13.05 1.80
CA ARG A 303 20.47 12.70 2.41
C ARG A 303 19.92 11.38 1.88
N ASN A 304 20.08 11.10 0.58
CA ASN A 304 19.59 9.87 -0.05
C ASN A 304 20.73 9.10 -0.76
N PRO A 305 21.63 8.43 -0.02
CA PRO A 305 22.80 7.76 -0.58
C PRO A 305 22.52 6.81 -1.75
N MET A 306 21.45 6.01 -1.65
CA MET A 306 21.11 5.05 -2.71
C MET A 306 20.70 5.71 -4.03
N ARG A 307 19.96 6.83 -3.97
CA ARG A 307 19.58 7.59 -5.18
C ARG A 307 20.81 8.22 -5.83
N VAL A 308 21.74 8.73 -5.02
CA VAL A 308 23.02 9.28 -5.49
C VAL A 308 23.87 8.19 -6.16
N SER A 309 23.96 7.00 -5.58
CA SER A 309 24.65 5.86 -6.20
C SER A 309 24.09 5.51 -7.57
N GLU A 310 22.76 5.40 -7.71
CA GLU A 310 22.13 5.09 -9.01
C GLU A 310 22.26 6.25 -10.03
N ALA A 311 22.30 7.50 -9.56
CA ALA A 311 22.57 8.65 -10.42
C ALA A 311 24.02 8.64 -10.96
N HIS A 312 25.00 8.29 -10.13
CA HIS A 312 26.38 8.09 -10.58
C HIS A 312 26.50 6.93 -11.58
N LEU A 313 25.80 5.82 -11.38
CA LEU A 313 25.74 4.74 -12.39
C LEU A 313 25.09 5.20 -13.70
N THR A 314 24.15 6.14 -13.63
CA THR A 314 23.56 6.77 -14.81
C THR A 314 24.58 7.59 -15.58
N LEU A 315 25.31 8.45 -14.88
CA LEU A 315 26.40 9.24 -15.46
C LEU A 315 27.50 8.34 -16.04
N ALA A 316 27.82 7.22 -15.39
CA ALA A 316 28.77 6.25 -15.90
C ALA A 316 28.32 5.68 -17.26
N VAL A 317 27.06 5.26 -17.40
CA VAL A 317 26.51 4.76 -18.67
C VAL A 317 26.54 5.84 -19.77
N VAL A 318 26.19 7.09 -19.43
CA VAL A 318 26.26 8.22 -20.37
C VAL A 318 27.70 8.48 -20.82
N ALA A 319 28.67 8.48 -19.90
CA ALA A 319 30.08 8.67 -20.20
C ALA A 319 30.63 7.56 -21.12
N VAL A 320 30.25 6.30 -20.88
CA VAL A 320 30.57 5.16 -21.76
C VAL A 320 30.08 5.42 -23.19
N ARG A 321 28.85 5.90 -23.36
CA ARG A 321 28.24 6.20 -24.66
C ARG A 321 28.92 7.39 -25.36
N ASN A 322 29.38 8.36 -24.59
CA ASN A 322 30.14 9.52 -25.04
C ASN A 322 31.63 9.25 -25.31
N ARG A 323 32.05 7.99 -25.24
CA ARG A 323 33.43 7.54 -25.45
C ARG A 323 34.43 8.03 -24.39
N ASP A 324 33.96 8.30 -23.17
CA ASP A 324 34.80 8.68 -22.04
C ASP A 324 34.83 7.55 -20.99
N LEU A 325 35.76 6.61 -21.17
CA LEU A 325 35.92 5.49 -20.25
C LEU A 325 36.47 5.93 -18.89
N GLU A 326 37.28 6.99 -18.84
CA GLU A 326 37.87 7.45 -17.58
C GLU A 326 36.79 7.99 -16.65
N LEU A 327 35.97 8.90 -17.17
CA LEU A 327 34.82 9.43 -16.44
C LEU A 327 33.83 8.31 -16.08
N ALA A 328 33.58 7.38 -17.01
CA ALA A 328 32.68 6.25 -16.74
C ALA A 328 33.11 5.41 -15.53
N VAL A 329 34.41 5.11 -15.43
CA VAL A 329 34.94 4.34 -14.30
C VAL A 329 34.94 5.17 -13.03
N ASP A 330 35.30 6.45 -13.07
CA ASP A 330 35.25 7.34 -11.90
C ASP A 330 33.83 7.45 -11.32
N GLU A 331 32.83 7.74 -12.17
CA GLU A 331 31.42 7.77 -11.76
C GLU A 331 30.95 6.41 -11.22
N GLY A 332 31.36 5.32 -11.86
CA GLY A 332 31.09 3.96 -11.38
C GLY A 332 31.66 3.69 -9.97
N LEU A 333 32.88 4.13 -9.69
CA LEU A 333 33.51 3.98 -8.37
C LEU A 333 32.86 4.89 -7.32
N ARG A 334 32.45 6.11 -7.67
CA ARG A 334 31.68 7.00 -6.79
C ARG A 334 30.37 6.36 -6.37
N ALA A 335 29.69 5.65 -7.29
CA ALA A 335 28.46 4.93 -6.95
C ALA A 335 28.64 3.89 -5.85
N PHE A 336 29.84 3.30 -5.72
CA PHE A 336 30.15 2.25 -4.75
C PHE A 336 30.66 2.77 -3.40
N ALA A 337 31.00 4.07 -3.31
CA ALA A 337 31.60 4.65 -2.11
C ALA A 337 30.67 4.74 -0.90
N GLY A 338 29.34 4.77 -1.12
CA GLY A 338 28.35 4.87 -0.05
C GLY A 338 28.26 3.60 0.79
N LYS A 339 28.19 3.74 2.13
CA LYS A 339 27.98 2.60 3.05
C LYS A 339 26.55 2.06 3.01
N ARG A 340 25.57 2.96 2.98
CA ARG A 340 24.14 2.61 2.89
C ARG A 340 23.80 2.23 1.45
N ARG A 341 23.40 0.98 1.24
CA ARG A 341 23.14 0.40 -0.08
C ARG A 341 21.89 -0.48 -0.06
N SER A 342 21.20 -0.54 -1.19
CA SER A 342 20.27 -1.62 -1.52
C SER A 342 21.02 -2.61 -2.39
N LEU A 343 21.51 -3.72 -1.84
CA LEU A 343 22.46 -4.58 -2.55
C LEU A 343 21.88 -5.14 -3.87
N PRO A 344 20.65 -5.71 -3.91
CA PRO A 344 20.10 -6.21 -5.18
C PRO A 344 19.90 -5.10 -6.23
N SER A 345 19.44 -3.92 -5.82
CA SER A 345 19.23 -2.79 -6.74
C SER A 345 20.55 -2.26 -7.29
N LEU A 346 21.53 -2.07 -6.40
CA LEU A 346 22.87 -1.62 -6.79
C LEU A 346 23.52 -2.61 -7.76
N MET A 347 23.48 -3.91 -7.46
CA MET A 347 24.04 -4.96 -8.33
C MET A 347 23.37 -5.01 -9.69
N TRP A 348 22.07 -4.82 -9.75
CA TRP A 348 21.32 -4.82 -11.00
C TRP A 348 21.75 -3.67 -11.93
N ILE A 349 21.72 -2.44 -11.44
CA ILE A 349 22.06 -1.24 -12.23
C ILE A 349 23.57 -1.21 -12.53
N ALA A 350 24.42 -1.56 -11.56
CA ALA A 350 25.87 -1.63 -11.77
C ALA A 350 26.25 -2.72 -12.78
N GLY A 351 25.50 -3.83 -12.82
CA GLY A 351 25.63 -4.88 -13.82
C GLY A 351 25.22 -4.44 -15.23
N GLU A 352 24.19 -3.59 -15.35
CA GLU A 352 23.85 -2.93 -16.62
C GLU A 352 25.00 -2.02 -17.10
N ALA A 353 25.55 -1.19 -16.20
CA ALA A 353 26.70 -0.35 -16.53
C ALA A 353 27.95 -1.16 -16.91
N ALA A 354 28.25 -2.25 -16.19
CA ALA A 354 29.33 -3.18 -16.56
C ALA A 354 29.18 -3.71 -17.99
N ARG A 355 27.96 -4.14 -18.38
CA ARG A 355 27.71 -4.64 -19.73
C ARG A 355 27.99 -3.58 -20.79
N GLU A 356 27.58 -2.33 -20.55
CA GLU A 356 27.83 -1.21 -21.46
C GLU A 356 29.33 -0.89 -21.58
N ILE A 357 30.07 -0.90 -20.46
CA ILE A 357 31.54 -0.68 -20.44
C ILE A 357 32.24 -1.80 -21.22
N ILE A 358 31.92 -3.07 -20.93
CA ILE A 358 32.55 -4.23 -21.57
C ILE A 358 32.26 -4.27 -23.07
N ALA A 359 31.04 -3.96 -23.48
CA ALA A 359 30.65 -3.96 -24.89
C ALA A 359 31.45 -2.93 -25.71
N ARG A 360 31.76 -1.75 -25.13
CA ARG A 360 32.51 -0.68 -25.82
C ARG A 360 34.03 -0.76 -25.61
N TYR A 361 34.49 -1.33 -24.49
CA TYR A 361 35.91 -1.36 -24.09
C TYR A 361 36.35 -2.74 -23.56
N PRO A 362 36.24 -3.83 -24.35
CA PRO A 362 36.49 -5.19 -23.87
C PRO A 362 37.95 -5.48 -23.48
N GLY A 363 38.91 -4.68 -23.93
CA GLY A 363 40.34 -4.87 -23.70
C GLY A 363 41.03 -3.84 -22.81
N ASP A 364 40.33 -2.80 -22.36
CA ASP A 364 40.93 -1.74 -21.55
C ASP A 364 41.11 -2.21 -20.10
N PRO A 365 42.31 -2.05 -19.48
CA PRO A 365 42.53 -2.44 -18.09
C PRO A 365 41.56 -1.80 -17.09
N ARG A 366 41.08 -0.57 -17.36
CA ARG A 366 40.12 0.14 -16.48
C ARG A 366 38.77 -0.56 -16.41
N THR A 367 38.37 -1.28 -17.46
CA THR A 367 37.17 -2.13 -17.45
C THR A 367 37.28 -3.23 -16.38
N ARG A 368 38.48 -3.79 -16.17
CA ARG A 368 38.71 -4.80 -15.12
C ARG A 368 38.60 -4.20 -13.73
N VAL A 369 39.11 -2.98 -13.52
CA VAL A 369 39.02 -2.27 -12.23
C VAL A 369 37.56 -2.12 -11.79
N TYR A 370 36.68 -1.64 -12.68
CA TYR A 370 35.25 -1.52 -12.36
C TYR A 370 34.62 -2.89 -12.02
N PHE A 371 34.96 -3.92 -12.78
CA PHE A 371 34.41 -5.26 -12.59
C PHE A 371 34.90 -5.94 -11.29
N ASP A 372 36.16 -5.75 -10.92
CA ASP A 372 36.71 -6.26 -9.66
C ASP A 372 36.04 -5.60 -8.45
N GLN A 373 35.77 -4.29 -8.53
CA GLN A 373 35.00 -3.58 -7.51
C GLN A 373 33.55 -4.06 -7.44
N LEU A 374 32.89 -4.25 -8.59
CA LEU A 374 31.54 -4.82 -8.63
C LEU A 374 31.48 -6.22 -8.01
N ARG A 375 32.50 -7.06 -8.23
CA ARG A 375 32.60 -8.37 -7.60
C ARG A 375 32.80 -8.29 -6.09
N ALA A 376 33.65 -7.37 -5.61
CA ALA A 376 33.88 -7.18 -4.19
C ALA A 376 32.58 -6.85 -3.43
N LEU A 377 31.69 -6.06 -4.04
CA LEU A 377 30.38 -5.74 -3.49
C LEU A 377 29.45 -6.95 -3.33
N SER A 378 29.60 -7.99 -4.15
CA SER A 378 28.78 -9.21 -4.05
C SER A 378 29.22 -10.17 -2.92
N THR A 379 30.40 -9.93 -2.36
CA THR A 379 31.01 -10.75 -1.30
C THR A 379 30.97 -10.12 0.08
N GLU A 380 30.60 -8.83 0.16
CA GLU A 380 30.24 -8.10 1.39
C GLU A 380 28.78 -8.41 1.78
#